data_AF-A0A1M2V6H0-F1
#
_entry.id   AF-A0A1M2V6H0-F1
#
_cell.length_a   1.000
_cell.length_b   1.000
_cell.length_c   1.000
_cell.angle_alpha   90.00
_cell.angle_beta   90.00
_cell.angle_gamma   90.00
#
_symmetry.space_group_name_H-M   'P 1'
#
loop_
_entity.id
_entity.type
_entity.pdbx_description
1 polymer ?
#
loop_
_entity_poly.entity_id
_entity_poly.type
_entity_poly.pdbx_seq_one_letter_code
_entity_poly.pdbx_strand_id
1 'polypeptide(L)'
;MLKDMFSLPQPPATASMTDDACPVVHLSDSPDDLRYVLRAYMPKGDYIPLYLSVPSYSYDEISAAIRLGHKYQMSKLLDHTLAYLKRHYTNDYTTWYNHAHYVPLGFKRKIYAIGVVNLARLTGETSILPTALLACCMLGPNELVHGFERADGTREHLNLDDIDLCVAGKDTLVRESIRVAFRVFRPTVSDRCKTPGCVRGVVRLGESGERC
;
A
#
# COMPACT_ATOMS: atom_id res chain seq x y z
N MET A 1 20.03 -20.27 4.88
CA MET A 1 19.31 -19.64 3.76
C MET A 1 20.19 -19.55 2.52
N LEU A 2 20.94 -18.46 2.26
CA LEU A 2 21.91 -18.44 1.14
C LEU A 2 22.96 -19.56 1.26
N LYS A 3 23.43 -19.82 2.49
CA LYS A 3 24.37 -20.90 2.80
C LYS A 3 23.89 -22.27 2.29
N ASP A 4 22.60 -22.54 2.34
CA ASP A 4 22.04 -23.83 1.91
C ASP A 4 22.02 -23.93 0.38
N MET A 5 21.74 -22.82 -0.33
CA MET A 5 21.80 -22.77 -1.79
C MET A 5 23.22 -23.01 -2.32
N PHE A 6 24.24 -22.49 -1.63
CA PHE A 6 25.66 -22.75 -1.98
C PHE A 6 26.19 -24.11 -1.51
N SER A 7 25.42 -24.83 -0.68
CA SER A 7 25.81 -26.16 -0.18
C SER A 7 25.34 -27.30 -1.09
N LEU A 8 24.52 -27.00 -2.12
CA LEU A 8 24.05 -28.01 -3.08
C LEU A 8 25.13 -28.29 -4.14
N PRO A 9 25.33 -29.56 -4.55
CA PRO A 9 26.20 -29.90 -5.66
C PRO A 9 25.75 -29.17 -6.92
N GLN A 10 26.61 -28.33 -7.50
CA GLN A 10 26.30 -27.68 -8.77
C GLN A 10 26.41 -28.69 -9.92
N PRO A 11 25.53 -28.62 -10.95
CA PRO A 11 25.67 -29.46 -12.13
C PRO A 11 27.05 -29.23 -12.77
N PRO A 12 27.70 -30.28 -13.30
CA PRO A 12 29.04 -30.17 -13.85
C PRO A 12 29.06 -29.13 -14.99
N ALA A 13 29.77 -28.03 -14.77
CA ALA A 13 29.94 -26.99 -15.77
C ALA A 13 30.78 -27.55 -16.92
N THR A 14 30.23 -27.57 -18.14
CA THR A 14 31.01 -27.72 -19.37
C THR A 14 31.80 -26.43 -19.60
N ALA A 15 32.96 -26.31 -18.94
CA ALA A 15 34.21 -25.68 -19.38
C ALA A 15 35.00 -25.04 -18.23
N SER A 16 36.31 -25.34 -18.23
CA SER A 16 37.40 -24.71 -17.49
C SER A 16 37.46 -24.97 -15.98
N MET A 17 38.14 -26.08 -15.65
CA MET A 17 38.79 -26.26 -14.35
C MET A 17 39.89 -25.21 -14.17
N THR A 18 39.53 -24.08 -13.57
CA THR A 18 40.47 -23.21 -12.85
C THR A 18 40.11 -23.32 -11.37
N ASP A 19 41.12 -23.50 -10.52
CA ASP A 19 41.03 -23.74 -9.07
C ASP A 19 40.33 -22.61 -8.27
N ASP A 20 39.92 -21.53 -8.94
CA ASP A 20 39.28 -20.31 -8.42
C ASP A 20 37.84 -20.09 -8.94
N ALA A 21 37.15 -21.15 -9.40
CA ALA A 21 35.77 -21.00 -9.88
C ALA A 21 34.80 -20.79 -8.71
N CYS A 22 34.52 -19.53 -8.36
CA CYS A 22 33.47 -19.17 -7.42
C CYS A 22 32.13 -19.80 -7.86
N PRO A 23 31.42 -20.51 -6.96
CA PRO A 23 30.14 -21.13 -7.29
C PRO A 23 29.13 -20.04 -7.70
N VAL A 24 28.64 -20.11 -8.94
CA VAL A 24 27.69 -19.15 -9.48
C VAL A 24 26.29 -19.72 -9.33
N VAL A 25 25.41 -19.00 -8.65
CA VAL A 25 24.00 -19.38 -8.51
C VAL A 25 23.15 -18.40 -9.30
N HIS A 26 22.40 -18.90 -10.29
CA HIS A 26 21.45 -18.09 -11.05
C HIS A 26 20.15 -17.93 -10.26
N LEU A 27 19.72 -16.69 -10.08
CA LEU A 27 18.47 -16.34 -9.43
C LEU A 27 17.49 -15.83 -10.49
N SER A 28 16.22 -16.21 -10.35
CA SER A 28 15.14 -15.77 -11.24
C SER A 28 14.52 -14.42 -10.82
N ASP A 29 14.95 -13.86 -9.69
CA ASP A 29 14.38 -12.63 -9.16
C ASP A 29 14.88 -11.40 -9.91
N SER A 30 14.10 -10.32 -9.82
CA SER A 30 14.50 -9.02 -10.36
C SER A 30 15.85 -8.58 -9.77
N PRO A 31 16.82 -8.16 -10.61
CA PRO A 31 18.07 -7.58 -10.14
C PRO A 31 17.84 -6.35 -9.24
N ASP A 32 16.77 -5.59 -9.49
CA ASP A 32 16.40 -4.44 -8.65
C ASP A 32 15.92 -4.87 -7.27
N ASP A 33 15.05 -5.89 -7.18
CA ASP A 33 14.57 -6.42 -5.91
C ASP A 33 15.74 -6.98 -5.07
N LEU A 34 16.64 -7.73 -5.72
CA LEU A 34 17.86 -8.23 -5.08
C LEU A 34 18.75 -7.08 -4.59
N ARG A 35 18.91 -6.02 -5.39
CA ARG A 35 19.68 -4.83 -5.00
C ARG A 35 19.09 -4.16 -3.75
N TYR A 36 17.77 -4.03 -3.65
CA TYR A 36 17.12 -3.47 -2.46
C TYR A 36 17.37 -4.32 -1.22
N VAL A 37 17.18 -5.63 -1.31
CA VAL A 37 17.36 -6.54 -0.17
C VAL A 37 18.82 -6.65 0.25
N LEU A 38 19.75 -6.78 -0.70
CA LEU A 38 21.18 -6.83 -0.39
C LEU A 38 21.65 -5.55 0.30
N ARG A 39 21.15 -4.38 -0.11
CA ARG A 39 21.44 -3.10 0.58
C ARG A 39 20.96 -3.06 2.03
N ALA A 40 19.91 -3.79 2.39
CA ALA A 40 19.44 -3.90 3.77
C ALA A 40 20.38 -4.76 4.63
N TYR A 41 21.09 -5.71 4.03
CA TYR A 41 22.02 -6.62 4.73
C TYR A 41 23.49 -6.23 4.65
N MET A 42 23.89 -5.39 3.70
CA MET A 42 25.28 -4.95 3.59
C MET A 42 25.64 -3.99 4.75
N PRO A 43 26.79 -4.19 5.41
CA PRO A 43 27.28 -3.28 6.44
C PRO A 43 27.45 -1.88 5.85
N LYS A 44 26.84 -0.87 6.49
CA LYS A 44 27.12 0.55 6.20
C LYS A 44 28.00 1.09 7.33
N GLY A 45 29.28 0.69 7.36
CA GLY A 45 30.21 1.05 8.45
C GLY A 45 29.81 0.44 9.80
N ASP A 46 30.15 1.12 10.91
CA ASP A 46 29.95 0.66 12.31
C ASP A 46 28.49 0.49 12.76
N TYR A 47 27.52 0.69 11.86
CA TYR A 47 26.11 0.58 12.18
C TYR A 47 25.46 -0.49 11.30
N ILE A 48 24.98 -1.55 11.95
CA ILE A 48 24.06 -2.52 11.35
C ILE A 48 22.81 -1.74 10.94
N PRO A 49 22.48 -1.59 9.64
CA PRO A 49 21.45 -0.67 9.21
C PRO A 49 20.10 -1.38 9.16
N LEU A 50 19.69 -2.01 10.26
CA LEU A 50 18.26 -2.25 10.46
C LEU A 50 17.63 -0.94 10.94
N TYR A 51 17.50 -0.01 10.00
CA TYR A 51 16.49 1.04 9.99
C TYR A 51 16.37 1.89 11.27
N LEU A 52 17.51 2.43 11.74
CA LEU A 52 17.63 3.20 13.00
C LEU A 52 17.09 4.64 12.96
N SER A 53 16.64 5.14 11.81
CA SER A 53 15.87 6.38 11.70
C SER A 53 14.90 6.21 10.55
N VAL A 54 13.59 6.44 10.73
CA VAL A 54 12.56 6.11 9.73
C VAL A 54 12.84 6.87 8.43
N PRO A 55 13.45 6.26 7.40
CA PRO A 55 13.46 6.86 6.09
C PRO A 55 12.05 6.64 5.54
N SER A 56 11.61 7.58 4.72
CA SER A 56 10.41 7.37 3.92
C SER A 56 10.72 6.31 2.86
N TYR A 57 10.33 5.04 3.09
CA TYR A 57 10.62 3.95 2.14
C TYR A 57 9.78 4.11 0.86
N SER A 58 10.42 3.83 -0.27
CA SER A 58 9.71 3.68 -1.54
C SER A 58 8.87 2.40 -1.56
N TYR A 59 7.85 2.38 -2.41
CA TYR A 59 7.06 1.15 -2.64
C TYR A 59 7.95 -0.01 -3.10
N ASP A 60 8.90 0.25 -4.01
CA ASP A 60 9.76 -0.78 -4.58
C ASP A 60 10.63 -1.46 -3.50
N GLU A 61 11.18 -0.69 -2.56
CA GLU A 61 11.91 -1.23 -1.41
C GLU A 61 11.04 -2.14 -0.54
N ILE A 62 9.82 -1.71 -0.23
CA ILE A 62 8.86 -2.46 0.58
C ILE A 62 8.43 -3.75 -0.15
N SER A 63 8.09 -3.64 -1.44
CA SER A 63 7.70 -4.78 -2.28
C SER A 63 8.82 -5.80 -2.37
N ALA A 64 10.05 -5.36 -2.66
CA ALA A 64 11.22 -6.23 -2.72
C ALA A 64 11.46 -6.95 -1.39
N ALA A 65 11.46 -6.21 -0.28
CA ALA A 65 11.70 -6.75 1.05
C ALA A 65 10.64 -7.79 1.46
N ILE A 66 9.36 -7.55 1.18
CA ILE A 66 8.29 -8.51 1.48
C ILE A 66 8.35 -9.71 0.54
N ARG A 67 8.42 -9.51 -0.78
CA ARG A 67 8.38 -10.62 -1.76
C ARG A 67 9.56 -11.56 -1.58
N LEU A 68 10.78 -11.01 -1.49
CA LEU A 68 11.98 -11.83 -1.28
C LEU A 68 12.06 -12.31 0.16
N GLY A 69 11.68 -11.50 1.15
CA GLY A 69 11.66 -11.93 2.55
C GLY A 69 10.71 -13.09 2.81
N HIS A 70 9.56 -13.11 2.13
CA HIS A 70 8.62 -14.22 2.16
C HIS A 70 9.14 -15.44 1.40
N LYS A 71 9.58 -15.26 0.14
CA LYS A 71 10.13 -16.34 -0.71
C LYS A 71 11.32 -17.04 -0.07
N TYR A 72 12.23 -16.25 0.51
CA TYR A 72 13.48 -16.71 1.08
C TYR A 72 13.46 -16.76 2.62
N GLN A 73 12.28 -16.81 3.24
CA GLN A 73 12.15 -16.99 4.70
C GLN A 73 13.07 -16.07 5.52
N MET A 74 13.25 -14.83 5.07
CA MET A 74 14.04 -13.81 5.77
C MET A 74 13.17 -13.12 6.82
N SER A 75 12.74 -13.87 7.84
CA SER A 75 11.68 -13.45 8.77
C SER A 75 11.92 -12.08 9.40
N LYS A 76 13.15 -11.79 9.83
CA LYS A 76 13.48 -10.47 10.42
C LYS A 76 13.20 -9.30 9.48
N LEU A 77 13.54 -9.45 8.19
CA LEU A 77 13.28 -8.42 7.18
C LEU A 77 11.77 -8.33 6.94
N LEU A 78 11.12 -9.48 6.72
CA LEU A 78 9.68 -9.55 6.47
C LEU A 78 8.87 -8.92 7.62
N ASP A 79 9.14 -9.31 8.86
CA ASP A 79 8.45 -8.83 10.07
C ASP A 79 8.63 -7.32 10.23
N HIS A 80 9.85 -6.81 10.03
CA HIS A 80 10.13 -5.39 10.12
C HIS A 80 9.38 -4.59 9.05
N THR A 81 9.39 -5.07 7.81
CA THR A 81 8.72 -4.40 6.69
C THR A 81 7.19 -4.46 6.82
N LEU A 82 6.64 -5.57 7.28
CA LEU A 82 5.21 -5.68 7.59
C LEU A 82 4.81 -4.78 8.76
N ALA A 83 5.63 -4.68 9.81
CA ALA A 83 5.40 -3.74 10.90
C ALA A 83 5.37 -2.29 10.41
N TYR A 84 6.23 -1.93 9.44
CA TYR A 84 6.17 -0.61 8.79
C TYR A 84 4.84 -0.40 8.06
N LEU A 85 4.41 -1.36 7.23
CA LEU A 85 3.12 -1.25 6.52
C LEU A 85 1.94 -1.14 7.49
N LYS A 86 1.92 -1.96 8.55
CA LYS A 86 0.84 -1.99 9.56
C LYS A 86 0.67 -0.66 10.32
N ARG A 87 1.71 0.18 10.40
CA ARG A 87 1.60 1.52 11.00
C ARG A 87 0.76 2.46 10.15
N HIS A 88 0.83 2.35 8.83
CA HIS A 88 0.10 3.22 7.90
C HIS A 88 -1.22 2.59 7.46
N TYR A 89 -1.15 1.32 7.05
CA TYR A 89 -2.27 0.50 6.62
C TYR A 89 -2.70 -0.42 7.76
N THR A 90 -3.80 -0.06 8.42
CA THR A 90 -4.27 -0.62 9.68
C THR A 90 -5.77 -0.93 9.60
N ASN A 91 -6.25 -1.76 10.52
CA ASN A 91 -7.67 -2.02 10.74
C ASN A 91 -8.27 -1.15 11.86
N ASP A 92 -7.48 -0.25 12.46
CA ASP A 92 -7.96 0.72 13.44
C ASP A 92 -8.25 2.08 12.79
N TYR A 93 -9.51 2.51 12.85
CA TYR A 93 -9.97 3.76 12.25
C TYR A 93 -9.27 4.98 12.87
N THR A 94 -9.08 5.00 14.19
CA THR A 94 -8.51 6.17 14.89
C THR A 94 -7.07 6.41 14.45
N THR A 95 -6.27 5.34 14.38
CA THR A 95 -4.91 5.38 13.87
C THR A 95 -4.89 5.86 12.42
N TRP A 96 -5.74 5.29 11.56
CA TRP A 96 -5.81 5.68 10.16
C TRP A 96 -6.24 7.14 9.94
N TYR A 97 -7.23 7.62 10.69
CA TYR A 97 -7.80 8.97 10.56
C TYR A 97 -6.76 10.07 10.83
N ASN A 98 -5.75 9.78 11.66
CA ASN A 98 -4.67 10.72 11.96
C ASN A 98 -3.61 10.80 10.84
N HIS A 99 -3.68 9.96 9.81
CA HIS A 99 -2.77 10.04 8.66
C HIS A 99 -3.20 11.15 7.69
N ALA A 100 -2.26 12.01 7.31
CA ALA A 100 -2.50 13.09 6.34
C ALA A 100 -2.78 12.57 4.91
N HIS A 101 -2.36 11.35 4.58
CA HIS A 101 -2.43 10.80 3.23
C HIS A 101 -2.86 9.33 3.25
N TYR A 102 -3.58 8.92 2.19
CA TYR A 102 -4.02 7.53 1.98
C TYR A 102 -2.88 6.53 1.82
N VAL A 103 -1.68 6.99 1.42
CA VAL A 103 -0.48 6.16 1.25
C VAL A 103 0.71 6.79 1.99
N PRO A 104 1.73 6.01 2.39
CA PRO A 104 2.94 6.55 3.02
C PRO A 104 3.60 7.63 2.17
N LEU A 105 4.26 8.61 2.79
CA LEU A 105 4.92 9.72 2.07
C LEU A 105 5.96 9.25 1.03
N GLY A 106 6.60 8.10 1.27
CA GLY A 106 7.60 7.55 0.35
C GLY A 106 6.98 6.92 -0.88
N PHE A 107 5.67 6.66 -0.82
CA PHE A 107 4.88 6.13 -1.91
C PHE A 107 4.41 7.31 -2.75
N LYS A 108 5.28 7.72 -3.68
CA LYS A 108 5.09 8.89 -4.56
C LYS A 108 3.76 8.91 -5.33
N ARG A 109 3.05 7.77 -5.42
CA ARG A 109 1.80 7.60 -6.16
C ARG A 109 0.81 6.77 -5.35
N LYS A 110 -0.47 7.19 -5.36
CA LYS A 110 -1.56 6.48 -4.67
C LYS A 110 -1.80 5.07 -5.22
N ILE A 111 -1.51 4.85 -6.51
CA ILE A 111 -1.68 3.57 -7.20
C ILE A 111 -0.92 2.41 -6.54
N TYR A 112 0.13 2.71 -5.77
CA TYR A 112 0.89 1.71 -5.02
C TYR A 112 0.09 1.02 -3.90
N ALA A 113 -1.09 1.56 -3.53
CA ALA A 113 -2.03 0.85 -2.66
C ALA A 113 -2.46 -0.52 -3.24
N ILE A 114 -2.53 -0.65 -4.58
CA ILE A 114 -2.79 -1.93 -5.25
C ILE A 114 -1.73 -2.97 -4.88
N GLY A 115 -0.47 -2.57 -4.98
CA GLY A 115 0.65 -3.41 -4.60
C GLY A 115 0.60 -3.80 -3.13
N VAL A 116 0.22 -2.89 -2.24
CA VAL A 116 0.05 -3.19 -0.81
C VAL A 116 -1.04 -4.23 -0.56
N VAL A 117 -2.17 -4.15 -1.25
CA VAL A 117 -3.22 -5.19 -1.18
C VAL A 117 -2.65 -6.53 -1.61
N ASN A 118 -1.95 -6.58 -2.74
CA ASN A 118 -1.33 -7.81 -3.25
C ASN A 118 -0.29 -8.39 -2.27
N LEU A 119 0.53 -7.54 -1.64
CA LEU A 119 1.51 -7.95 -0.63
C LEU A 119 0.82 -8.49 0.63
N ALA A 120 -0.24 -7.84 1.09
CA ALA A 120 -1.02 -8.31 2.24
C ALA A 120 -1.70 -9.66 1.95
N ARG A 121 -2.22 -9.86 0.74
CA ARG A 121 -2.76 -11.15 0.29
C ARG A 121 -1.67 -12.22 0.22
N LEU A 122 -0.49 -11.88 -0.32
CA LEU A 122 0.67 -12.76 -0.43
C LEU A 122 1.13 -13.28 0.93
N THR A 123 1.18 -12.43 1.95
CA THR A 123 1.66 -12.78 3.29
C THR A 123 0.54 -13.23 4.24
N GLY A 124 -0.72 -13.13 3.84
CA GLY A 124 -1.88 -13.40 4.70
C GLY A 124 -2.13 -12.33 5.77
N GLU A 125 -1.52 -11.15 5.66
CA GLU A 125 -1.58 -10.09 6.66
C GLU A 125 -2.83 -9.22 6.51
N THR A 126 -3.95 -9.76 6.96
CA THR A 126 -5.28 -9.18 6.74
C THR A 126 -5.51 -7.85 7.46
N SER A 127 -4.74 -7.52 8.51
CA SER A 127 -4.86 -6.24 9.21
C SER A 127 -4.51 -5.03 8.34
N ILE A 128 -3.78 -5.23 7.24
CA ILE A 128 -3.39 -4.20 6.27
C ILE A 128 -4.53 -3.88 5.30
N LEU A 129 -5.38 -4.87 5.01
CA LEU A 129 -6.35 -4.81 3.91
C LEU A 129 -7.38 -3.68 4.02
N PRO A 130 -8.00 -3.39 5.18
CA PRO A 130 -9.12 -2.45 5.24
C PRO A 130 -8.78 -1.06 4.69
N THR A 131 -7.68 -0.47 5.16
CA THR A 131 -7.31 0.89 4.70
C THR A 131 -6.51 0.88 3.41
N ALA A 132 -5.86 -0.23 3.04
CA ALA A 132 -5.26 -0.38 1.71
C ALA A 132 -6.33 -0.44 0.61
N LEU A 133 -7.41 -1.20 0.82
CA LEU A 133 -8.56 -1.24 -0.08
C LEU A 133 -9.32 0.10 -0.11
N LEU A 134 -9.44 0.78 1.04
CA LEU A 134 -9.98 2.14 1.09
C LEU A 134 -9.13 3.12 0.25
N ALA A 135 -7.79 3.01 0.31
CA ALA A 135 -6.92 3.80 -0.55
C ALA A 135 -7.11 3.47 -2.03
N CYS A 136 -7.34 2.20 -2.38
CA CYS A 136 -7.67 1.78 -3.76
C CYS A 136 -9.02 2.37 -4.24
N CYS A 137 -10.00 2.55 -3.34
CA CYS A 137 -11.26 3.22 -3.67
C CYS A 137 -11.05 4.68 -4.12
N MET A 138 -9.90 5.30 -3.84
CA MET A 138 -9.58 6.67 -4.25
C MET A 138 -8.89 6.77 -5.62
N LEU A 139 -8.66 5.65 -6.31
CA LEU A 139 -7.99 5.61 -7.62
C LEU A 139 -8.94 5.90 -8.78
N GLY A 140 -8.40 6.34 -9.91
CA GLY A 140 -9.16 6.43 -11.17
C GLY A 140 -9.54 5.05 -11.73
N PRO A 141 -10.54 4.96 -12.63
CA PRO A 141 -10.98 3.67 -13.17
C PRO A 141 -9.86 2.93 -13.90
N ASN A 142 -9.07 3.63 -14.72
CA ASN A 142 -7.94 3.02 -15.44
C ASN A 142 -6.87 2.49 -14.48
N GLU A 143 -6.57 3.23 -13.41
CA GLU A 143 -5.60 2.81 -12.40
C GLU A 143 -6.09 1.58 -11.62
N LEU A 144 -7.37 1.56 -11.24
CA LEU A 144 -7.97 0.46 -10.49
C LEU A 144 -7.97 -0.84 -11.29
N VAL A 145 -8.34 -0.77 -12.58
CA VAL A 145 -8.49 -1.95 -13.45
C VAL A 145 -7.15 -2.43 -13.99
N HIS A 146 -6.30 -1.52 -14.48
CA HIS A 146 -5.08 -1.89 -15.18
C HIS A 146 -3.83 -1.86 -14.29
N GLY A 147 -3.94 -1.29 -13.10
CA GLY A 147 -2.85 -1.21 -12.15
C GLY A 147 -1.65 -0.43 -12.65
N PHE A 148 -0.44 -0.84 -12.24
CA PHE A 148 0.81 -0.18 -12.62
C PHE A 148 1.90 -1.18 -12.97
N GLU A 149 2.85 -0.72 -13.78
CA GLU A 149 4.04 -1.49 -14.14
C GLU A 149 5.18 -1.21 -13.15
N ARG A 150 5.87 -2.28 -12.74
CA ARG A 150 7.06 -2.25 -11.89
C ARG A 150 8.31 -2.05 -12.75
N ALA A 151 9.43 -1.74 -12.11
CA ALA A 151 10.70 -1.53 -12.79
C ALA A 151 11.21 -2.76 -13.58
N ASP A 152 10.79 -3.97 -13.18
CA ASP A 152 11.13 -5.24 -13.84
C ASP A 152 10.21 -5.58 -15.03
N GLY A 153 9.29 -4.69 -15.41
CA GLY A 153 8.31 -4.90 -16.48
C GLY A 153 7.11 -5.76 -16.07
N THR A 154 7.10 -6.30 -14.85
CA THR A 154 5.91 -6.98 -14.32
C THR A 154 4.83 -5.98 -13.94
N ARG A 155 3.56 -6.40 -13.98
CA ARG A 155 2.42 -5.53 -13.68
C ARG A 155 1.74 -5.94 -12.39
N GLU A 156 1.48 -4.96 -11.54
CA GLU A 156 0.68 -5.08 -10.33
C GLU A 156 -0.75 -4.63 -10.63
N HIS A 157 -1.70 -5.53 -10.48
CA HIS A 157 -3.13 -5.25 -10.58
C HIS A 157 -3.86 -5.93 -9.42
N LEU A 158 -5.03 -5.42 -9.05
CA LEU A 158 -5.91 -6.11 -8.10
C LEU A 158 -6.45 -7.39 -8.74
N ASN A 159 -6.77 -8.40 -7.92
CA ASN A 159 -7.61 -9.50 -8.38
C ASN A 159 -9.05 -9.01 -8.58
N LEU A 160 -9.87 -9.81 -9.27
CA LEU A 160 -11.24 -9.42 -9.62
C LEU A 160 -12.12 -9.16 -8.39
N ASP A 161 -11.99 -9.97 -7.34
CA ASP A 161 -12.77 -9.82 -6.10
C ASP A 161 -12.46 -8.49 -5.40
N ASP A 162 -11.17 -8.10 -5.37
CA ASP A 162 -10.73 -6.84 -4.77
C ASP A 162 -11.11 -5.62 -5.64
N ILE A 163 -11.21 -5.79 -6.97
CA ILE A 163 -11.78 -4.76 -7.87
C ILE A 163 -13.26 -4.58 -7.55
N ASP A 164 -14.04 -5.66 -7.51
CA ASP A 164 -15.47 -5.62 -7.21
C ASP A 164 -15.73 -4.99 -5.84
N LEU A 165 -14.92 -5.34 -4.85
CA LEU A 165 -14.97 -4.76 -3.51
C LEU A 165 -14.67 -3.25 -3.54
N CYS A 166 -13.68 -2.81 -4.31
CA CYS A 166 -13.38 -1.38 -4.45
C CYS A 166 -14.49 -0.62 -5.17
N VAL A 167 -15.13 -1.22 -6.18
CA VAL A 167 -16.26 -0.62 -6.90
C VAL A 167 -17.46 -0.46 -5.97
N ALA A 168 -17.82 -1.51 -5.22
CA ALA A 168 -18.90 -1.44 -4.23
C ALA A 168 -18.58 -0.44 -3.09
N GLY A 169 -17.32 -0.41 -2.65
CA GLY A 169 -16.82 0.55 -1.67
C GLY A 169 -16.95 2.01 -2.15
N LYS A 170 -16.56 2.29 -3.39
CA LYS A 170 -16.73 3.61 -4.03
C LYS A 170 -18.19 4.06 -4.05
N ASP A 171 -19.11 3.20 -4.49
CA ASP A 171 -20.55 3.50 -4.50
C ASP A 171 -21.05 3.90 -3.09
N THR A 172 -20.65 3.11 -2.09
CA THR A 172 -21.00 3.38 -0.69
C THR A 172 -20.43 4.72 -0.21
N LEU A 173 -19.15 5.00 -0.49
CA LEU A 173 -18.49 6.25 -0.10
C LEU A 173 -19.16 7.47 -0.75
N VAL A 174 -19.55 7.39 -2.02
CA VAL A 174 -20.26 8.47 -2.72
C VAL A 174 -21.63 8.70 -2.08
N ARG A 175 -22.40 7.63 -1.84
CA ARG A 175 -23.71 7.71 -1.19
C ARG A 175 -23.64 8.37 0.19
N GLU A 176 -22.70 7.95 1.03
CA GLU A 176 -22.53 8.52 2.37
C GLU A 176 -22.00 9.96 2.30
N SER A 177 -21.12 10.28 1.35
CA SER A 177 -20.62 11.64 1.14
C SER A 177 -21.76 12.60 0.77
N ILE A 178 -22.66 12.18 -0.13
CA ILE A 178 -23.87 12.93 -0.50
C ILE A 178 -24.78 13.10 0.73
N ARG A 179 -25.02 12.03 1.50
CA ARG A 179 -25.84 12.08 2.71
C ARG A 179 -25.26 13.05 3.76
N VAL A 180 -23.95 13.03 3.98
CA VAL A 180 -23.27 13.94 4.92
C VAL A 180 -23.39 15.37 4.43
N ALA A 181 -23.18 15.64 3.13
CA ALA A 181 -23.37 16.96 2.56
C ALA A 181 -24.80 17.48 2.81
N PHE A 182 -25.83 16.67 2.53
CA PHE A 182 -27.22 17.06 2.80
C PHE A 182 -27.49 17.34 4.28
N ARG A 183 -26.85 16.62 5.21
CA ARG A 183 -27.01 16.87 6.65
C ARG A 183 -26.31 18.15 7.10
N VAL A 184 -25.09 18.39 6.62
CA VAL A 184 -24.27 19.56 6.99
C VAL A 184 -24.84 20.84 6.40
N PHE A 185 -25.29 20.81 5.14
CA PHE A 185 -25.86 21.95 4.45
C PHE A 185 -27.38 22.08 4.67
N ARG A 186 -27.97 21.27 5.56
CA ARG A 186 -29.38 21.40 5.89
C ARG A 186 -29.61 22.76 6.56
N PRO A 187 -30.44 23.63 5.98
CA PRO A 187 -30.71 24.92 6.59
C PRO A 187 -31.54 24.69 7.87
N THR A 188 -30.91 24.89 9.02
CA THR A 188 -31.55 24.78 10.34
C THR A 188 -31.64 26.14 11.00
N VAL A 189 -32.80 26.48 11.55
CA VAL A 189 -32.95 27.69 12.39
C VAL A 189 -32.33 27.41 13.76
N SER A 190 -31.49 28.31 14.25
CA SER A 190 -30.99 28.21 15.63
C SER A 190 -32.15 28.35 16.63
N ASP A 191 -32.12 27.54 17.70
CA ASP A 191 -33.07 27.63 18.82
C ASP A 191 -33.07 29.01 19.51
N ARG A 192 -32.02 29.81 19.28
CA ARG A 192 -31.91 31.19 19.79
C ARG A 192 -32.48 32.25 18.84
N CYS A 193 -32.91 31.90 17.62
CA CYS A 193 -33.55 32.89 16.73
C CYS A 193 -34.95 33.25 17.26
N LYS A 194 -35.11 34.51 17.69
CA LYS A 194 -36.40 35.07 18.14
C LYS A 194 -37.20 35.75 17.03
N THR A 195 -36.66 35.82 15.81
CA THR A 195 -37.26 36.53 14.69
C THR A 195 -38.32 35.64 14.00
N PRO A 196 -39.60 36.02 13.95
CA PRO A 196 -40.69 35.20 13.40
C PRO A 196 -40.54 34.87 11.89
N GLY A 197 -39.68 35.60 11.17
CA GLY A 197 -39.38 35.38 9.75
C GLY A 197 -38.23 34.41 9.46
N CYS A 198 -37.42 34.04 10.47
CA CYS A 198 -36.24 33.16 10.30
C CYS A 198 -36.62 31.83 9.64
N VAL A 199 -37.67 31.16 10.16
CA VAL A 199 -38.11 29.85 9.67
C VAL A 199 -38.49 29.91 8.20
N ARG A 200 -39.26 30.94 7.80
CA ARG A 200 -39.66 31.13 6.39
C ARG A 200 -38.48 31.44 5.48
N GLY A 201 -37.49 32.20 5.95
CA GLY A 201 -36.27 32.49 5.19
C GLY A 201 -35.40 31.25 4.97
N VAL A 202 -35.21 30.45 6.02
CA VAL A 202 -34.42 29.21 6.01
C VAL A 202 -35.06 28.13 5.14
N VAL A 203 -36.39 28.01 5.16
CA VAL A 203 -37.13 27.10 4.25
C VAL A 203 -36.96 27.52 2.79
N ARG A 204 -37.08 28.82 2.47
CA ARG A 204 -36.88 29.34 1.10
C ARG A 204 -35.45 29.13 0.57
N LEU A 205 -34.45 29.17 1.45
CA LEU A 205 -33.05 28.87 1.08
C LEU A 205 -32.88 27.39 0.70
N GLY A 206 -33.57 26.47 1.38
CA GLY A 206 -33.58 25.06 1.02
C GLY A 206 -34.22 24.80 -0.36
N GLU A 207 -35.37 25.42 -0.64
CA GLU A 207 -36.10 25.29 -1.92
C GLU A 207 -35.41 25.96 -3.13
N SER A 208 -34.42 26.82 -2.87
CA SER A 208 -33.61 27.49 -3.90
C SER A 208 -32.36 26.68 -4.26
N GLY A 209 -31.85 25.87 -3.32
CA GLY A 209 -30.67 25.02 -3.52
C GLY A 209 -30.95 23.68 -4.22
N GLU A 210 -32.20 23.20 -4.22
CA GLU A 210 -32.63 21.97 -4.93
C GLU A 210 -32.86 22.16 -6.44
N ARG A 211 -32.65 23.38 -6.96
CA ARG A 211 -32.92 23.76 -8.36
C ARG A 211 -31.68 23.93 -9.25
N CYS A 212 -30.50 23.55 -8.76
CA CYS A 212 -29.25 23.51 -9.52
C CYS A 212 -28.84 22.07 -9.85
#